data_AF-A0A951SSZ8-F1
#
_entry.id   AF-A0A951SSZ8-F1
#
_cell.length_a   1.000
_cell.length_b   1.000
_cell.length_c   1.000
_cell.angle_alpha   90.00
_cell.angle_beta   90.00
_cell.angle_gamma   90.00
#
_symmetry.space_group_name_H-M   'P 1'
#
loop_
_entity.id
_entity.type
_entity.pdbx_description
1 polymer ?
#
loop_
_entity_poly.entity_id
_entity_poly.type
_entity_poly.pdbx_seq_one_letter_code
_entity_poly.pdbx_strand_id
1 'polypeptide(L)'
;MNKPLHKFFTEDHRRIEDLLDKATGNPDEYRMEYYQQFRTGLLTHIKMEEKILFPAAQKANNNVPLPIAARLRLEHGALTALMVPPPTEELIKVIRYLLEQHDIAEEEPGGMYDACENLTQHQTQELLDQLSKVTEVPLNPLNHAPFALEAAKRALQRAGYDYDEIVK
;
A
#
# COMPACT_ATOMS: atom_id res chain seq x y z
N MET A 1 -24.83 -3.37 -7.35
CA MET A 1 -24.75 -2.94 -5.94
C MET A 1 -23.68 -1.87 -5.85
N ASN A 2 -23.94 -0.79 -5.10
CA ASN A 2 -22.93 0.24 -4.84
C ASN A 2 -21.83 -0.35 -3.95
N LYS A 3 -20.56 -0.24 -4.32
CA LYS A 3 -19.39 -0.69 -3.53
C LYS A 3 -18.53 0.51 -3.13
N PRO A 4 -19.01 1.36 -2.20
CA PRO A 4 -18.36 2.62 -1.90
C PRO A 4 -17.01 2.47 -1.20
N LEU A 5 -16.76 1.42 -0.40
CA LEU A 5 -15.42 1.19 0.18
C LEU A 5 -14.44 0.78 -0.91
N HIS A 6 -14.82 -0.19 -1.76
CA HIS A 6 -14.00 -0.59 -2.91
C HIS A 6 -13.65 0.63 -3.77
N LYS A 7 -14.64 1.45 -4.12
CA LYS A 7 -14.41 2.68 -4.87
C LYS A 7 -13.47 3.65 -4.15
N PHE A 8 -13.65 3.85 -2.84
CA PHE A 8 -12.82 4.76 -2.05
C PHE A 8 -11.34 4.37 -2.10
N PHE A 9 -11.03 3.09 -1.85
CA PHE A 9 -9.63 2.63 -1.82
C PHE A 9 -9.02 2.58 -3.22
N THR A 10 -9.77 2.16 -4.24
CA THR A 10 -9.29 2.16 -5.63
C THR A 10 -9.05 3.57 -6.18
N GLU A 11 -9.90 4.55 -5.86
CA GLU A 11 -9.62 5.95 -6.22
C GLU A 11 -8.34 6.47 -5.53
N ASP A 12 -8.07 6.02 -4.30
CA ASP A 12 -6.84 6.37 -3.58
C ASP A 12 -5.60 5.69 -4.19
N HIS A 13 -5.70 4.44 -4.64
CA HIS A 13 -4.65 3.77 -5.44
C HIS A 13 -4.28 4.59 -6.66
N ARG A 14 -5.27 4.94 -7.51
CA ARG A 14 -5.03 5.72 -8.73
C ARG A 14 -4.37 7.07 -8.44
N ARG A 15 -4.74 7.73 -7.33
CA ARG A 15 -4.10 8.97 -6.88
C ARG A 15 -2.63 8.75 -6.49
N ILE A 16 -2.32 7.67 -5.77
CA ILE A 16 -0.97 7.34 -5.31
C ILE A 16 -0.07 6.94 -6.50
N GLU A 17 -0.59 6.15 -7.44
CA GLU A 17 0.11 5.77 -8.66
C GLU A 17 0.46 6.99 -9.52
N ASP A 18 -0.48 7.92 -9.71
CA ASP A 18 -0.23 9.17 -10.45
C ASP A 18 0.89 10.03 -9.79
N LEU A 19 1.01 10.01 -8.46
CA LEU A 19 2.12 10.65 -7.77
C LEU A 19 3.46 9.96 -8.06
N LEU A 20 3.49 8.62 -8.10
CA LEU A 20 4.68 7.87 -8.45
C LEU A 20 5.08 8.11 -9.92
N ASP A 21 4.11 8.17 -10.83
CA ASP A 21 4.33 8.48 -12.24
C ASP A 21 4.90 9.89 -12.43
N LYS A 22 4.33 10.89 -11.76
CA LYS A 22 4.87 12.27 -11.76
C LYS A 22 6.27 12.34 -11.16
N ALA A 23 6.54 11.55 -10.13
CA ALA A 23 7.87 11.48 -9.50
C ALA A 23 8.94 10.88 -10.42
N THR A 24 8.54 9.97 -11.31
CA THR A 24 9.45 9.10 -12.09
C THR A 24 9.38 9.33 -13.61
N GLY A 25 8.58 10.31 -14.06
CA GLY A 25 8.40 10.62 -15.48
C GLY A 25 9.64 11.14 -16.23
N ASN A 26 10.74 11.41 -15.52
CA ASN A 26 12.05 11.62 -16.11
C ASN A 26 13.03 10.57 -15.54
N PRO A 27 13.60 9.67 -16.37
CA PRO A 27 14.55 8.65 -15.92
C PRO A 27 15.82 9.21 -15.25
N ASP A 28 16.25 10.41 -15.65
CA ASP A 28 17.49 11.02 -15.17
C ASP A 28 17.28 11.87 -13.90
N GLU A 29 16.03 12.16 -13.52
CA GLU A 29 15.72 13.05 -12.41
C GLU A 29 14.39 12.68 -11.71
N TYR A 30 14.50 12.24 -10.45
CA TYR A 30 13.34 12.02 -9.60
C TYR A 30 12.81 13.35 -9.05
N ARG A 31 11.54 13.65 -9.33
CA ARG A 31 10.86 14.82 -8.76
C ARG A 31 10.49 14.52 -7.31
N MET A 32 11.42 14.86 -6.40
CA MET A 32 11.34 14.49 -4.98
C MET A 32 10.09 15.00 -4.27
N GLU A 33 9.49 16.11 -4.71
CA GLU A 33 8.22 16.61 -4.18
C GLU A 33 7.09 15.57 -4.36
N TYR A 34 6.92 15.05 -5.59
CA TYR A 34 5.91 14.02 -5.87
C TYR A 34 6.27 12.70 -5.20
N TYR A 35 7.56 12.35 -5.12
CA TYR A 35 7.97 11.13 -4.42
C TYR A 35 7.66 11.19 -2.92
N GLN A 36 7.83 12.34 -2.28
CA GLN A 36 7.43 12.53 -0.89
C GLN A 36 5.91 12.43 -0.72
N GLN A 37 5.13 13.05 -1.62
CA GLN A 37 3.66 12.91 -1.61
C GLN A 37 3.22 11.46 -1.82
N PHE A 38 3.87 10.71 -2.71
CA PHE A 38 3.66 9.28 -2.89
C PHE A 38 3.92 8.50 -1.59
N ARG A 39 5.07 8.73 -0.93
CA ARG A 39 5.42 8.07 0.34
C ARG A 39 4.40 8.35 1.43
N THR A 40 4.02 9.61 1.62
CA THR A 40 2.99 10.00 2.60
C THR A 40 1.66 9.35 2.25
N GLY A 41 1.26 9.40 0.98
CA GLY A 41 0.03 8.81 0.48
C GLY A 41 -0.06 7.32 0.77
N LEU A 42 0.95 6.55 0.37
CA LEU A 42 0.99 5.10 0.55
C LEU A 42 1.01 4.69 2.04
N LEU A 43 1.79 5.38 2.88
CA LEU A 43 1.78 5.08 4.32
C LEU A 43 0.44 5.44 4.99
N THR A 44 -0.21 6.49 4.52
CA THR A 44 -1.55 6.88 5.00
C THR A 44 -2.60 5.88 4.55
N HIS A 45 -2.49 5.39 3.32
CA HIS A 45 -3.31 4.30 2.79
C HIS A 45 -3.21 3.03 3.63
N ILE A 46 -2.00 2.52 3.82
CA ILE A 46 -1.73 1.35 4.67
C ILE A 46 -2.28 1.56 6.09
N LYS A 47 -2.16 2.78 6.65
CA LYS A 47 -2.74 3.12 7.95
C LYS A 47 -4.27 3.01 7.94
N MET A 48 -4.95 3.48 6.90
CA MET A 48 -6.40 3.34 6.74
C MET A 48 -6.83 1.88 6.77
N GLU A 49 -6.13 1.04 6.03
CA GLU A 49 -6.44 -0.39 5.94
C GLU A 49 -6.16 -1.12 7.26
N GLU A 50 -4.96 -0.97 7.80
CA GLU A 50 -4.53 -1.75 8.96
C GLU A 50 -5.17 -1.29 10.28
N LYS A 51 -5.60 -0.03 10.36
CA LYS A 51 -6.20 0.53 11.59
C LYS A 51 -7.71 0.61 11.55
N ILE A 52 -8.33 0.63 10.37
CA ILE A 52 -9.77 0.81 10.22
C ILE A 52 -10.39 -0.36 9.46
N LEU A 53 -10.06 -0.52 8.18
CA LEU A 53 -10.78 -1.46 7.31
C LEU A 53 -10.60 -2.93 7.75
N PHE A 54 -9.35 -3.40 7.86
CA PHE A 54 -9.07 -4.80 8.17
C PHE A 54 -9.53 -5.18 9.59
N PRO A 55 -9.33 -4.35 10.63
CA PRO A 55 -9.90 -4.62 11.96
C PRO A 55 -11.43 -4.66 11.95
N ALA A 56 -12.10 -3.77 11.21
CA ALA A 56 -13.55 -3.75 11.11
C ALA A 56 -14.09 -5.02 10.43
N ALA A 57 -13.48 -5.44 9.32
CA ALA A 57 -13.82 -6.69 8.64
C ALA A 57 -13.54 -7.92 9.52
N GLN A 58 -12.40 -7.96 10.21
CA GLN A 58 -12.07 -9.03 11.15
C GLN A 58 -13.11 -9.13 12.28
N LYS A 59 -13.52 -8.00 12.88
CA LYS A 59 -14.54 -7.97 13.92
C LYS A 59 -15.89 -8.50 13.41
N ALA A 60 -16.29 -8.08 12.21
CA ALA A 60 -17.50 -8.57 11.55
C ALA A 60 -17.42 -10.06 11.18
N ASN A 61 -16.21 -10.58 10.98
CA ASN A 61 -15.92 -12.00 10.70
C ASN A 61 -15.63 -12.80 11.98
N ASN A 62 -16.36 -12.55 13.07
CA ASN A 62 -16.20 -13.24 14.36
C ASN A 62 -14.76 -13.18 14.93
N ASN A 63 -14.08 -12.05 14.74
CA ASN A 63 -12.67 -11.82 15.10
C ASN A 63 -11.65 -12.69 14.33
N VAL A 64 -12.07 -13.34 13.25
CA VAL A 64 -11.18 -14.12 12.38
C VAL A 64 -10.69 -13.23 11.22
N PRO A 65 -9.38 -13.08 11.00
CA PRO A 65 -8.88 -12.30 9.88
C PRO A 65 -9.23 -12.97 8.54
N LEU A 66 -9.40 -12.17 7.49
CA LEU A 66 -9.53 -12.68 6.13
C LEU A 66 -8.26 -13.47 5.73
N PRO A 67 -8.36 -14.57 4.95
CA PRO A 67 -7.22 -15.44 4.64
C PRO A 67 -6.01 -14.71 4.05
N ILE A 68 -6.23 -13.71 3.19
CA ILE A 68 -5.15 -12.95 2.53
C ILE A 68 -4.54 -11.86 3.42
N ALA A 69 -5.15 -11.52 4.57
CA ALA A 69 -4.74 -10.38 5.38
C ALA A 69 -3.34 -10.52 6.01
N ALA A 70 -2.82 -11.75 6.15
CA ALA A 70 -1.44 -11.97 6.60
C ALA A 70 -0.42 -11.65 5.50
N ARG A 71 -0.73 -12.02 4.25
CA ARG A 71 0.08 -11.71 3.08
C ARG A 71 0.15 -10.20 2.85
N LEU A 72 -1.00 -9.51 2.81
CA LEU A 72 -1.06 -8.06 2.58
C LEU A 72 -0.24 -7.28 3.63
N ARG A 73 -0.29 -7.67 4.92
CA ARG A 73 0.56 -7.05 5.96
C ARG A 73 2.06 -7.24 5.74
N LEU A 74 2.49 -8.37 5.19
CA LEU A 74 3.89 -8.57 4.82
C LEU A 74 4.28 -7.67 3.63
N GLU A 75 3.39 -7.54 2.65
CA GLU A 75 3.55 -6.63 1.50
C GLU A 75 3.59 -5.16 1.94
N HIS A 76 2.72 -4.71 2.84
CA HIS A 76 2.77 -3.38 3.46
C HIS A 76 4.11 -3.11 4.14
N GLY A 77 4.63 -4.10 4.89
CA GLY A 77 5.93 -4.01 5.52
C GLY A 77 7.08 -3.92 4.50
N ALA A 78 6.98 -4.63 3.38
CA ALA A 78 7.93 -4.55 2.29
C ALA A 78 7.87 -3.19 1.57
N LEU A 79 6.69 -2.71 1.17
CA LEU A 79 6.49 -1.39 0.56
C LEU A 79 7.01 -0.27 1.47
N THR A 80 6.69 -0.32 2.76
CA THR A 80 7.21 0.63 3.76
C THR A 80 8.73 0.63 3.78
N ALA A 81 9.37 -0.54 3.77
CA ALA A 81 10.82 -0.66 3.80
C ALA A 81 11.48 -0.20 2.48
N LEU A 82 10.87 -0.47 1.33
CA LEU A 82 11.35 -0.03 0.01
C LEU A 82 11.32 1.50 -0.12
N MET A 83 10.44 2.20 0.60
CA MET A 83 10.38 3.66 0.63
C MET A 83 11.38 4.32 1.59
N VAL A 84 12.22 3.56 2.29
CA VAL A 84 13.24 4.09 3.22
C VAL A 84 14.49 4.61 2.50
N PRO A 85 15.13 3.85 1.58
CA PRO A 85 16.26 4.36 0.82
C PRO A 85 15.84 5.40 -0.25
N PRO A 86 16.80 6.21 -0.77
CA PRO A 86 16.55 7.07 -1.92
C PRO A 86 16.07 6.30 -3.16
N PRO A 87 15.21 6.91 -4.01
CA PRO A 87 14.73 6.26 -5.21
C PRO A 87 15.89 5.97 -6.18
N THR A 88 15.87 4.77 -6.75
CA THR A 88 16.70 4.35 -7.89
C THR A 88 15.79 3.67 -8.90
N GLU A 89 16.26 3.51 -10.14
CA GLU A 89 15.44 2.90 -11.20
C GLU A 89 14.99 1.49 -10.81
N GLU A 90 15.92 0.68 -10.32
CA GLU A 90 15.68 -0.67 -9.82
C GLU A 90 14.66 -0.68 -8.67
N LEU A 91 14.83 0.21 -7.69
CA LEU A 91 13.94 0.28 -6.53
C LEU A 91 12.52 0.67 -6.94
N ILE A 92 12.38 1.63 -7.86
CA ILE A 92 11.10 2.04 -8.41
C ILE A 92 10.45 0.91 -9.20
N LYS A 93 11.22 0.17 -10.02
CA LYS A 93 10.73 -1.03 -10.73
C LYS A 93 10.16 -2.04 -9.75
N VAL A 94 10.85 -2.31 -8.64
CA VAL A 94 10.40 -3.24 -7.59
C VAL A 94 9.16 -2.74 -6.86
N ILE A 95 9.09 -1.45 -6.52
CA ILE A 95 7.90 -0.85 -5.90
C ILE A 95 6.69 -1.00 -6.81
N ARG A 96 6.83 -0.68 -8.11
CA ARG A 96 5.73 -0.81 -9.09
C ARG A 96 5.25 -2.24 -9.23
N TYR A 97 6.17 -3.18 -9.35
CA TYR A 97 5.83 -4.60 -9.44
C TYR A 97 5.05 -5.05 -8.21
N LEU A 98 5.51 -4.69 -7.00
CA LEU A 98 4.83 -5.09 -5.77
C LEU A 98 3.46 -4.43 -5.63
N LEU A 99 3.32 -3.14 -5.97
CA LEU A 99 2.03 -2.45 -5.99
C LEU A 99 1.05 -3.13 -6.96
N GLU A 100 1.47 -3.47 -8.18
CA GLU A 100 0.60 -4.15 -9.14
C GLU A 100 0.07 -5.48 -8.60
N GLN A 101 0.93 -6.31 -7.99
CA GLN A 101 0.50 -7.57 -7.40
C GLN A 101 -0.39 -7.39 -6.16
N HIS A 102 -0.19 -6.30 -5.43
CA HIS A 102 -0.96 -5.92 -4.26
C HIS A 102 -2.37 -5.45 -4.66
N ASP A 103 -2.46 -4.49 -5.58
CA ASP A 103 -3.70 -3.98 -6.16
C ASP A 103 -4.57 -5.11 -6.69
N ILE A 104 -3.99 -6.09 -7.42
CA ILE A 104 -4.72 -7.26 -7.90
C ILE A 104 -5.39 -8.03 -6.75
N ALA A 105 -4.65 -8.29 -5.67
CA ALA A 105 -5.16 -9.05 -4.53
C ALA A 105 -6.28 -8.31 -3.76
N GLU A 106 -6.30 -6.98 -3.85
CA GLU A 106 -7.26 -6.14 -3.14
C GLU A 106 -8.49 -5.81 -3.97
N GLU A 107 -8.29 -5.47 -5.24
CA GLU A 107 -9.30 -4.88 -6.13
C GLU A 107 -10.08 -5.89 -6.95
N GLU A 108 -9.51 -7.05 -7.30
CA GLU A 108 -10.19 -8.02 -8.15
C GLU A 108 -11.53 -8.49 -7.54
N PRO A 109 -12.50 -8.95 -8.35
CA PRO A 109 -13.74 -9.50 -7.83
C PRO A 109 -13.48 -10.62 -6.81
N GLY A 110 -13.99 -10.45 -5.58
CA GLY A 110 -13.73 -11.35 -4.46
C GLY A 110 -12.40 -11.14 -3.72
N GLY A 111 -11.64 -10.12 -4.10
CA GLY A 111 -10.43 -9.64 -3.41
C GLY A 111 -10.74 -8.98 -2.07
N MET A 112 -9.71 -8.36 -1.49
CA MET A 112 -9.77 -7.81 -0.13
C MET A 112 -10.91 -6.81 0.06
N TYR A 113 -11.09 -5.89 -0.88
CA TYR A 113 -12.10 -4.84 -0.76
C TYR A 113 -13.52 -5.38 -0.90
N ASP A 114 -13.75 -6.31 -1.81
CA ASP A 114 -15.04 -7.00 -1.93
C ASP A 114 -15.39 -7.76 -0.64
N ALA A 115 -14.43 -8.48 -0.07
CA ALA A 115 -14.64 -9.22 1.17
C ALA A 115 -14.92 -8.28 2.36
N CYS A 116 -14.15 -7.20 2.50
CA CYS A 116 -14.34 -6.21 3.54
C CYS A 116 -15.70 -5.50 3.41
N GLU A 117 -16.06 -5.07 2.21
CA GLU A 117 -17.34 -4.41 1.92
C GLU A 117 -18.53 -5.30 2.31
N ASN A 118 -18.50 -6.57 1.91
CA ASN A 118 -19.55 -7.53 2.25
C ASN A 118 -19.68 -7.75 3.76
N LEU A 119 -18.55 -7.93 4.46
CA LEU A 119 -18.53 -8.13 5.91
C LEU A 119 -19.00 -6.88 6.68
N THR A 120 -18.72 -5.69 6.15
CA THR A 120 -18.97 -4.41 6.83
C THR A 120 -20.18 -3.64 6.30
N GLN A 121 -21.03 -4.28 5.47
CA GLN A 121 -22.20 -3.67 4.82
C GLN A 121 -23.14 -2.89 5.78
N HIS A 122 -23.20 -3.27 7.06
CA HIS A 122 -24.05 -2.62 8.06
C HIS A 122 -23.43 -1.37 8.70
N GLN A 123 -22.14 -1.12 8.45
CA GLN A 123 -21.36 -0.01 9.02
C GLN A 123 -20.52 0.73 7.97
N THR A 124 -20.77 0.50 6.67
CA THR A 124 -20.02 1.08 5.55
C THR A 124 -19.89 2.60 5.64
N GLN A 125 -20.99 3.32 5.92
CA GLN A 125 -20.96 4.78 6.02
C GLN A 125 -20.13 5.26 7.21
N GLU A 126 -20.23 4.58 8.36
CA GLU A 126 -19.42 4.91 9.53
C GLU A 126 -17.92 4.75 9.23
N LEU A 127 -17.54 3.69 8.51
CA LEU A 127 -16.15 3.48 8.10
C LEU A 127 -15.67 4.58 7.15
N LEU A 128 -16.46 4.98 6.16
CA LEU A 128 -16.11 6.10 5.27
C LEU A 128 -15.94 7.42 6.03
N ASP A 129 -16.80 7.67 7.02
CA ASP A 129 -16.70 8.85 7.89
C ASP A 129 -15.45 8.82 8.79
N GLN A 130 -14.95 7.64 9.16
CA GLN A 130 -13.69 7.48 9.89
C GLN A 130 -12.49 7.64 8.95
N LEU A 131 -12.53 7.01 7.78
CA LEU A 131 -11.48 7.04 6.76
C LEU A 131 -11.20 8.48 6.28
N SER A 132 -12.25 9.27 6.02
CA SER A 132 -12.12 10.68 5.62
C SER A 132 -11.47 11.60 6.67
N LYS A 133 -11.34 11.14 7.92
CA LYS A 133 -10.70 11.88 9.03
C LYS A 133 -9.28 11.40 9.31
N VAL A 134 -8.79 10.38 8.60
CA VAL A 134 -7.44 9.89 8.80
C VAL A 134 -6.45 10.97 8.37
N THR A 135 -5.57 11.35 9.29
CA THR A 135 -4.49 12.28 9.02
C THR A 135 -3.31 11.59 8.37
N GLU A 136 -2.59 12.36 7.56
CA GLU A 136 -1.36 11.95 6.91
C GLU A 136 -0.33 11.38 7.89
N VAL A 137 0.40 10.36 7.45
CA VAL A 137 1.52 9.78 8.20
C VAL A 137 2.77 10.66 8.03
N PRO A 138 3.39 11.12 9.13
CA PRO A 138 4.62 11.91 9.03
C PRO A 138 5.78 11.07 8.48
N LEU A 139 6.57 11.67 7.60
CA LEU A 139 7.72 11.00 6.99
C LEU A 139 8.99 11.20 7.79
N ASN A 140 9.77 10.12 7.86
CA ASN A 140 11.19 10.22 8.17
C ASN A 140 11.98 10.60 6.90
N PRO A 141 13.11 11.31 7.05
CA PRO A 141 14.07 11.51 5.97
C PRO A 141 14.49 10.18 5.34
N LEU A 142 14.89 10.22 4.07
CA LEU A 142 15.43 9.05 3.38
C LEU A 142 16.74 8.62 4.06
N ASN A 143 16.96 7.31 4.12
CA ASN A 143 18.18 6.75 4.70
C ASN A 143 19.15 6.35 3.59
N HIS A 144 20.24 7.10 3.48
CA HIS A 144 21.27 6.89 2.46
C HIS A 144 22.27 5.77 2.82
N ALA A 145 22.17 5.18 4.02
CA ALA A 145 23.09 4.13 4.41
C ALA A 145 22.82 2.83 3.62
N PRO A 146 23.86 2.11 3.16
CA PRO A 146 23.69 0.90 2.35
C PRO A 146 22.79 -0.17 2.99
N PHE A 147 22.79 -0.27 4.32
CA PHE A 147 21.95 -1.24 5.04
C PHE A 147 20.45 -1.00 4.88
N ALA A 148 20.02 0.20 4.45
CA ALA A 148 18.62 0.51 4.23
C ALA A 148 18.03 -0.33 3.08
N LEU A 149 18.76 -0.43 1.96
CA LEU A 149 18.36 -1.30 0.85
C LEU A 149 18.36 -2.77 1.26
N GLU A 150 19.40 -3.21 1.99
CA GLU A 150 19.47 -4.60 2.48
C GLU A 150 18.31 -4.95 3.41
N ALA A 151 17.88 -4.01 4.25
CA ALA A 151 16.70 -4.19 5.10
C ALA A 151 15.41 -4.29 4.27
N ALA A 152 15.29 -3.48 3.21
CA ALA A 152 14.16 -3.53 2.28
C ALA A 152 14.12 -4.86 1.52
N LYS A 153 15.24 -5.34 0.97
CA LYS A 153 15.33 -6.67 0.32
C LYS A 153 14.90 -7.80 1.25
N ARG A 154 15.33 -7.79 2.51
CA ARG A 154 14.88 -8.79 3.50
C ARG A 154 13.39 -8.70 3.82
N ALA A 155 12.79 -7.51 3.81
CA ALA A 155 11.35 -7.34 4.00
C ALA A 155 10.57 -7.88 2.81
N LEU A 156 11.04 -7.59 1.60
CA LEU A 156 10.50 -8.11 0.35
C LEU A 156 10.53 -9.65 0.29
N GLN A 157 11.64 -10.26 0.70
CA GLN A 157 11.77 -11.71 0.80
C GLN A 157 10.77 -12.34 1.77
N ARG A 158 10.50 -11.69 2.92
CA ARG A 158 9.47 -12.16 3.86
C ARG A 158 8.06 -12.07 3.27
N ALA A 159 7.82 -11.13 2.36
CA ALA A 159 6.57 -11.02 1.61
C ALA A 159 6.48 -12.02 0.45
N GLY A 160 7.54 -12.82 0.19
CA GLY A 160 7.56 -13.85 -0.83
C GLY A 160 8.11 -13.40 -2.19
N TYR A 161 8.78 -12.26 -2.25
CA TYR A 161 9.31 -11.66 -3.47
C TYR A 161 10.84 -11.57 -3.42
N ASP A 162 11.49 -11.66 -4.58
CA ASP A 162 12.95 -11.50 -4.70
C ASP A 162 13.28 -10.23 -5.48
N TYR A 163 14.08 -9.35 -4.86
CA TYR A 163 14.47 -8.07 -5.47
C TYR A 163 15.24 -8.27 -6.77
N ASP A 164 16.22 -9.17 -6.75
CA ASP A 164 17.15 -9.32 -7.86
C ASP A 164 16.48 -10.05 -9.03
N GLU A 165 15.49 -10.93 -8.77
CA GLU A 165 14.65 -11.50 -9.84
C GLU A 165 13.73 -10.47 -10.51
N ILE A 166 13.15 -9.54 -9.74
CA ILE A 166 12.26 -8.50 -10.30
C ILE A 166 13.06 -7.49 -11.14
N VAL A 167 14.30 -7.20 -10.75
CA VAL A 167 15.13 -6.19 -11.43
C VAL A 167 15.68 -6.68 -12.78
N LYS A 168 15.87 -8.00 -12.97
CA LYS A 168 16.28 -8.58 -14.25
C LYS A 168 15.41 -8.14 -15.43
#